data_AF-A0A661UQM6-F1
#
_entry.id   AF-A0A661UQM6-F1
#
_cell.length_a   1.000
_cell.length_b   1.000
_cell.length_c   1.000
_cell.angle_alpha   90.00
_cell.angle_beta   90.00
_cell.angle_gamma   90.00
#
_symmetry.space_group_name_H-M   'P 1'
#
loop_
_entity.id
_entity.type
_entity.pdbx_description
1 polymer ?
#
loop_
_entity_poly.entity_id
_entity_poly.type
_entity_poly.pdbx_seq_one_letter_code
_entity_poly.pdbx_strand_id
1 'polypeptide(L)' 'GAQGGSLEAVAKFGLNKQCGLIVNSSRGIIFASNGENFGQKANENALELQLQMKSILQQNRLL' A
#
# COMPACT_ATOMS: atom_id res chain seq x y z
N GLY A 1 6.80 -2.78 -3.08
CA GLY A 1 7.44 -3.32 -1.85
C GLY A 1 8.83 -3.86 -2.14
N ALA A 2 9.49 -4.49 -1.16
CA ALA A 2 10.91 -4.93 -1.24
C ALA A 2 11.28 -5.84 -2.45
N GLN A 3 10.29 -6.39 -3.17
CA GLN A 3 10.45 -7.16 -4.40
C GLN A 3 10.23 -6.34 -5.69
N GLY A 4 10.26 -5.01 -5.62
CA GLY A 4 10.20 -4.12 -6.80
C GLY A 4 8.80 -3.89 -7.40
N GLY A 5 7.75 -4.50 -6.86
CA GLY A 5 6.36 -4.20 -7.28
C GLY A 5 5.93 -2.79 -6.84
N SER A 6 5.49 -1.96 -7.79
CA SER A 6 4.91 -0.64 -7.54
C SER A 6 3.40 -0.76 -7.34
N LEU A 7 2.87 -0.08 -6.31
CA LEU A 7 1.44 -0.05 -6.04
C LEU A 7 0.68 0.54 -7.24
N GLU A 8 1.28 1.53 -7.89
CA GLU A 8 0.75 2.19 -9.09
C GLU A 8 0.63 1.20 -10.26
N ALA A 9 1.63 0.35 -10.48
CA ALA A 9 1.57 -0.68 -11.52
C ALA A 9 0.46 -1.70 -11.24
N VAL A 10 0.38 -2.19 -10.00
CA VAL A 10 -0.67 -3.14 -9.59
C VAL A 10 -2.06 -2.52 -9.75
N ALA A 11 -2.23 -1.26 -9.34
CA ALA A 11 -3.50 -0.55 -9.49
C ALA A 11 -3.85 -0.29 -10.96
N LYS A 12 -2.88 0.14 -11.78
CA LYS A 12 -3.08 0.43 -13.21
C LYS A 12 -3.65 -0.77 -13.97
N PHE A 13 -3.22 -1.98 -13.63
CA PHE A 13 -3.64 -3.20 -14.33
C PHE A 13 -4.70 -4.01 -13.58
N GLY A 14 -4.84 -3.83 -12.27
CA GLY A 14 -5.72 -4.63 -11.41
C GLY A 14 -7.03 -3.95 -11.00
N LEU A 15 -7.15 -2.63 -11.12
CA LEU A 15 -8.39 -1.93 -10.78
C LEU A 15 -9.48 -2.17 -11.84
N ASN A 16 -10.72 -2.22 -11.38
CA ASN A 16 -11.90 -2.15 -12.22
C ASN A 16 -12.83 -0.98 -11.79
N LYS A 17 -13.98 -0.84 -12.45
CA LYS A 17 -14.95 0.24 -12.17
C LYS A 17 -15.54 0.21 -10.74
N GLN A 18 -15.29 -0.84 -9.98
CA GLN A 18 -15.75 -1.06 -8.61
C GLN A 18 -14.57 -1.21 -7.63
N CYS A 19 -13.39 -0.68 -7.97
CA CYS A 19 -12.11 -0.96 -7.31
C CYS A 19 -11.63 -2.40 -7.55
N GLY A 20 -12.30 -3.41 -6.97
CA GLY A 20 -12.10 -4.82 -7.32
C GLY A 20 -10.70 -5.40 -7.07
N LEU A 21 -9.86 -4.73 -6.28
CA LEU A 21 -8.46 -5.07 -6.07
C LEU A 21 -8.13 -5.16 -4.58
N ILE A 22 -7.48 -6.25 -4.16
CA ILE A 22 -6.92 -6.41 -2.80
C ILE A 22 -5.41 -6.50 -2.90
N VAL A 23 -4.71 -5.53 -2.32
CA VAL A 23 -3.24 -5.49 -2.31
C VAL A 23 -2.73 -5.91 -0.93
N ASN A 24 -1.85 -6.90 -0.90
CA ASN A 24 -1.16 -7.31 0.33
C ASN A 24 0.24 -6.68 0.40
N SER A 25 0.60 -6.13 1.57
CA SER A 25 1.96 -5.66 1.88
C SER A 25 2.37 -6.15 3.28
N SER A 26 2.82 -7.40 3.36
CA SER A 26 3.14 -8.01 4.66
C SER A 26 4.54 -7.63 5.16
N ARG A 27 5.60 -8.10 4.50
CA ARG A 27 6.98 -7.92 5.01
C ARG A 27 7.42 -6.46 5.10
N GLY A 28 6.97 -5.60 4.17
CA GLY A 28 7.30 -4.18 4.19
C GLY A 28 6.68 -3.42 5.37
N ILE A 29 5.61 -3.94 5.96
CA ILE A 29 4.95 -3.37 7.15
C ILE A 29 5.49 -4.04 8.41
N ILE A 30 5.46 -5.39 8.46
CA ILE A 30 5.83 -6.17 9.66
C ILE A 30 7.31 -6.00 10.03
N PHE A 31 8.20 -5.88 9.04
CA PHE A 31 9.65 -5.77 9.25
C PHE A 31 10.17 -4.37 8.91
N ALA A 32 9.36 -3.34 9.13
CA ALA A 32 9.72 -1.94 8.90
C ALA A 32 10.86 -1.45 9.82
N SER A 33 11.06 -2.11 10.96
CA SER A 33 12.20 -1.89 11.86
C SER A 33 12.51 -3.16 12.65
N ASN A 34 13.77 -3.29 13.04
CA ASN A 34 14.28 -4.37 13.91
C ASN A 34 14.52 -3.90 15.36
N GLY A 35 14.18 -2.65 15.68
CA GLY A 35 14.36 -2.04 17.01
C GLY A 35 13.05 -1.92 17.80
N GLU A 36 13.13 -1.33 18.99
CA GLU A 36 11.97 -1.15 19.91
C GLU A 36 10.84 -0.30 19.30
N ASN A 37 11.14 0.50 18.27
CA ASN A 37 10.16 1.30 17.53
C ASN A 37 9.42 0.53 16.42
N PHE A 38 9.50 -0.81 16.38
CA PHE A 38 8.87 -1.63 15.34
C PHE A 38 7.37 -1.33 15.15
N GLY A 39 6.62 -1.13 16.24
CA GLY A 39 5.19 -0.81 16.16
C GLY A 39 4.90 0.53 15.51
N GLN A 40 5.69 1.56 15.85
CA GLN A 40 5.60 2.88 15.23
C GLN A 40 5.94 2.78 13.74
N LYS A 41 7.03 2.10 13.38
CA LYS A 41 7.49 1.96 12.00
C LYS A 41 6.54 1.14 11.14
N ALA A 42 5.92 0.11 11.70
CA ALA A 42 4.86 -0.62 11.02
C ALA A 42 3.64 0.27 10.74
N ASN A 43 3.22 1.10 11.71
CA ASN A 43 2.12 2.04 11.53
C ASN A 43 2.43 3.07 10.43
N GLU A 44 3.62 3.70 10.48
CA GLU A 44 4.07 4.67 9.47
C GLU A 44 4.01 4.08 8.06
N ASN A 45 4.57 2.88 7.85
CA ASN A 45 4.56 2.23 6.53
C ASN A 45 3.15 1.81 6.08
N ALA A 46 2.29 1.39 7.01
CA ALA A 46 0.90 1.06 6.70
C ALA A 46 0.12 2.32 6.28
N LEU A 47 0.33 3.43 6.99
CA LEU A 47 -0.28 4.72 6.68
C LEU A 47 0.18 5.25 5.33
N GLU A 48 1.48 5.20 5.05
CA GLU A 48 2.05 5.61 3.76
C GLU A 48 1.39 4.84 2.61
N LEU A 49 1.31 3.51 2.71
CA LEU A 49 0.68 2.67 1.70
C LEU A 49 -0.81 2.99 1.52
N GLN A 50 -1.51 3.24 2.63
CA GLN A 50 -2.93 3.61 2.61
C GLN A 50 -3.15 4.96 1.92
N LEU A 51 -2.29 5.95 2.17
CA LEU A 51 -2.35 7.28 1.55
C LEU A 51 -2.06 7.20 0.04
N GLN A 52 -1.08 6.38 -0.36
CA GLN A 52 -0.81 6.12 -1.78
C GLN A 52 -2.04 5.49 -2.47
N MET A 53 -2.65 4.46 -1.87
CA MET A 53 -3.87 3.85 -2.40
C MET A 53 -5.02 4.86 -2.47
N LYS A 54 -5.21 5.68 -1.43
CA LYS A 54 -6.24 6.73 -1.41
C LYS A 54 -6.10 7.67 -2.61
N SER A 55 -4.89 8.15 -2.88
CA SER A 55 -4.61 9.02 -4.03
C SER A 55 -4.97 8.34 -5.35
N ILE A 56 -4.58 7.07 -5.52
CA ILE A 56 -4.90 6.29 -6.72
C ILE A 56 -6.41 6.12 -6.90
N LEU A 57 -7.15 5.80 -5.84
CA LEU A 57 -8.61 5.62 -5.91
C LEU A 57 -9.32 6.94 -6.28
N GLN A 58 -8.89 8.07 -5.72
CA GLN A 58 -9.42 9.39 -6.06
C GLN A 58 -9.17 9.75 -7.53
N GLN A 59 -7.97 9.48 -8.04
CA GLN A 59 -7.63 9.70 -9.47
C GLN A 59 -8.50 8.86 -10.40
N ASN A 60 -8.93 7.67 -9.95
CA ASN A 60 -9.81 6.76 -10.69
C ASN A 60 -11.30 6.96 -10.39
N ARG A 61 -11.68 7.98 -9.59
CA ARG A 61 -13.07 8.26 -9.17
C ARG A 61 -13.75 7.09 -8.44
N LEU A 62 -12.97 6.36 -7.64
CA LEU A 62 -13.41 5.24 -6.82
C LEU A 62 -13.56 5.61 -5.34
N LEU A 63 -13.24 6.84 -4.98
CA LEU A 63 -13.41 7.49 -3.67
C LEU A 63 -13.60 8.99 -3.89
#